data_AF-A0AAP2B030-F1
#
_entry.id   AF-A0AAP2B030-F1
#
_cell.length_a   1.000
_cell.length_b   1.000
_cell.length_c   1.000
_cell.angle_alpha   90.00
_cell.angle_beta   90.00
_cell.angle_gamma   90.00
#
_symmetry.space_group_name_H-M   'P 1'
#
loop_
_entity.id
_entity.type
_entity.pdbx_description
1 polymer ?
#
loop_
_entity_poly.entity_id
_entity_poly.type
_entity_poly.pdbx_seq_one_letter_code
_entity_poly.pdbx_strand_id
1 'polypeptide(L)'
;MNPYEAPENNYILVMPDGSVVGFEESDMAQAYINRYYQEKITSYCDKVDYSEYDMTEWKSTENICTALGAYEGLCILYKLEDLICSIQQSSIFEDEKNELIAKLRCRNIDININDYQIDDILSNIDGVIYQ
;
A
#
# COMPACT_ATOMS: atom_id res chain seq x y z
N MET A 1 -2.76 -19.59 -16.46
CA MET A 1 -3.65 -18.94 -15.48
C MET A 1 -5.00 -18.75 -16.15
N ASN A 2 -6.10 -19.13 -15.50
CA ASN A 2 -7.44 -19.08 -16.09
C ASN A 2 -8.01 -17.66 -15.89
N PRO A 3 -8.35 -16.89 -16.94
CA PRO A 3 -8.85 -15.52 -16.79
C PRO A 3 -10.22 -15.43 -16.08
N TYR A 4 -10.88 -16.55 -15.83
CA TYR A 4 -12.18 -16.65 -15.15
C TYR A 4 -12.08 -17.04 -13.67
N GLU A 5 -10.87 -17.21 -13.12
CA GLU A 5 -10.68 -17.53 -11.71
C GLU A 5 -10.83 -16.27 -10.85
N ALA A 6 -11.54 -16.39 -9.73
CA ALA A 6 -11.67 -15.30 -8.77
C ALA A 6 -10.28 -14.89 -8.26
N PRO A 7 -10.03 -13.59 -8.00
CA PRO A 7 -8.76 -13.18 -7.44
C PRO A 7 -8.51 -13.87 -6.10
N GLU A 8 -7.26 -14.27 -5.83
CA GLU A 8 -6.91 -14.85 -4.53
C GLU A 8 -6.94 -13.80 -3.40
N ASN A 9 -6.74 -12.53 -3.74
CA ASN A 9 -6.75 -11.41 -2.81
C ASN A 9 -8.06 -10.62 -2.91
N ASN A 10 -8.57 -10.07 -1.80
CA ASN A 10 -9.72 -9.17 -1.80
C ASN A 10 -9.30 -7.70 -1.69
N TYR A 11 -8.12 -7.44 -1.17
CA TYR A 11 -7.59 -6.12 -0.89
C TYR A 11 -6.19 -5.96 -1.47
N ILE A 12 -5.85 -4.73 -1.81
CA ILE A 12 -4.49 -4.32 -2.16
C ILE A 12 -4.05 -3.17 -1.26
N LEU A 13 -2.84 -3.29 -0.72
CA LEU A 13 -2.16 -2.24 0.01
C LEU A 13 -1.15 -1.59 -0.91
N VAL A 14 -1.31 -0.29 -1.16
CA VAL A 14 -0.31 0.53 -1.83
C VAL A 14 0.64 1.05 -0.78
N MET A 15 1.90 0.66 -0.90
CA MET A 15 2.99 1.11 -0.03
C MET A 15 3.47 2.51 -0.47
N PRO A 16 4.17 3.25 0.41
CA PRO A 16 4.59 4.61 0.08
C PRO A 16 5.60 4.70 -1.08
N ASP A 17 6.34 3.63 -1.37
CA ASP A 17 7.23 3.50 -2.54
C ASP A 17 6.50 3.10 -3.84
N GLY A 18 5.17 2.98 -3.78
CA GLY A 18 4.31 2.57 -4.87
C GLY A 18 4.22 1.07 -5.10
N SER A 19 4.91 0.24 -4.31
CA SER A 19 4.75 -1.22 -4.39
C SER A 19 3.37 -1.65 -3.90
N VAL A 20 2.85 -2.73 -4.48
CA VAL A 20 1.50 -3.25 -4.17
C VAL A 20 1.60 -4.61 -3.49
N VAL A 21 0.90 -4.77 -2.37
CA VAL A 21 0.80 -6.04 -1.63
C VAL A 21 -0.65 -6.50 -1.55
N GLY A 22 -0.93 -7.75 -1.92
CA GLY A 22 -2.28 -8.33 -1.88
C GLY A 22 -2.62 -8.99 -0.55
N PHE A 23 -3.88 -8.89 -0.14
CA PHE A 23 -4.40 -9.53 1.07
C PHE A 23 -5.80 -10.12 0.87
N GLU A 24 -6.07 -11.26 1.48
CA GLU A 24 -7.41 -11.87 1.55
C GLU A 24 -8.34 -11.07 2.47
N GLU A 25 -7.82 -10.53 3.58
CA GLU A 25 -8.60 -9.84 4.60
C GLU A 25 -7.94 -8.51 5.00
N SER A 26 -8.75 -7.50 5.32
CA SER A 26 -8.27 -6.17 5.74
C SER A 26 -7.43 -6.21 7.01
N ASP A 27 -7.74 -7.12 7.94
CA ASP A 27 -7.04 -7.25 9.23
C ASP A 27 -5.59 -7.71 9.03
N MET A 28 -5.33 -8.54 8.01
CA MET A 28 -3.97 -8.93 7.64
C MET A 28 -3.17 -7.74 7.10
N ALA A 29 -3.81 -6.89 6.28
CA ALA A 29 -3.19 -5.67 5.79
C ALA A 29 -2.87 -4.71 6.95
N GLN A 30 -3.79 -4.55 7.91
CA GLN A 30 -3.55 -3.73 9.09
C GLN A 30 -2.38 -4.26 9.94
N ALA A 31 -2.31 -5.58 10.16
CA ALA A 31 -1.18 -6.19 10.86
C ALA A 31 0.15 -5.98 10.14
N TYR A 32 0.14 -6.03 8.80
CA TYR A 32 1.31 -5.75 7.97
C TYR A 32 1.78 -4.29 8.10
N ILE A 33 0.85 -3.34 8.04
CA ILE A 33 1.13 -1.90 8.21
C ILE A 33 1.72 -1.62 9.60
N ASN A 34 1.12 -2.19 10.66
CA ASN A 34 1.63 -2.05 12.01
C ASN A 34 3.08 -2.54 12.13
N ARG A 35 3.37 -3.69 11.53
CA ARG A 35 4.73 -4.24 11.50
C ARG A 35 5.70 -3.34 10.72
N TYR A 36 5.30 -2.86 9.55
CA TYR A 36 6.10 -1.95 8.72
C TYR A 36 6.53 -0.70 9.51
N TYR A 37 5.57 -0.02 10.16
CA TYR A 37 5.88 1.17 10.95
C TYR A 37 6.70 0.86 12.21
N GLN A 38 6.44 -0.25 12.89
CA GLN A 38 7.26 -0.64 14.05
C GLN A 38 8.72 -0.86 13.66
N GLU A 39 8.99 -1.60 12.58
CA GLU A 39 10.35 -1.84 12.08
C GLU A 39 11.04 -0.51 11.69
N LYS A 40 10.31 0.42 11.08
CA LYS A 40 10.82 1.77 10.75
C LYS A 40 11.12 2.59 12.00
N ILE A 41 10.22 2.64 12.98
CA ILE A 41 10.41 3.35 14.24
C ILE A 41 11.65 2.84 14.95
N THR A 42 11.80 1.52 15.09
CA THR A 42 13.00 0.92 15.68
C THR A 42 14.26 1.34 14.91
N SER A 43 14.24 1.29 13.58
CA SER A 43 15.39 1.73 12.77
C SER A 43 15.72 3.21 12.92
N TYR A 44 14.74 4.09 13.15
CA TYR A 44 14.97 5.51 13.37
C TYR A 44 15.49 5.79 14.78
N CYS A 45 14.96 5.11 15.80
CA CYS A 45 15.47 5.17 17.17
C CYS A 45 16.94 4.74 17.25
N ASP A 46 17.35 3.71 16.50
CA ASP A 46 18.75 3.27 16.47
C ASP A 46 19.70 4.27 15.77
N LYS A 47 19.17 5.14 14.90
CA LYS A 47 19.97 6.09 14.10
C LYS A 47 20.08 7.47 14.71
N VAL A 48 19.15 7.85 15.58
CA VAL A 48 19.08 9.19 16.18
C VAL A 48 19.32 9.05 17.68
N ASP A 49 20.39 9.67 18.16
CA ASP A 49 20.69 9.77 19.59
C ASP A 49 19.68 10.72 20.25
N TYR A 50 18.46 10.24 20.50
CA TYR A 50 17.39 10.95 21.21
C TYR A 50 17.69 11.08 22.73
N SER A 51 18.95 10.93 23.15
CA SER A 51 19.35 11.02 24.57
C SER A 51 19.29 12.44 25.14
N GLU A 52 19.22 13.49 24.31
CA GLU A 52 19.33 14.88 24.78
C GLU A 52 18.01 15.65 24.93
N TYR A 53 16.89 15.13 24.44
CA TYR A 53 15.59 15.79 24.62
C TYR A 53 14.66 14.94 25.46
N ASP A 54 14.33 15.48 26.64
CA ASP A 54 13.35 15.03 27.62
C ASP A 54 11.94 14.91 27.00
N MET A 55 11.78 13.91 26.14
CA MET A 55 10.56 13.51 25.48
C MET A 55 10.34 12.05 25.84
N THR A 56 9.30 11.77 26.62
CA THR A 56 8.83 10.41 26.87
C THR A 56 8.78 9.62 25.56
N GLU A 57 9.18 8.35 25.56
CA GLU A 57 9.23 7.46 24.37
C GLU A 57 8.01 7.62 23.44
N TRP A 58 6.84 7.88 24.02
CA TRP A 58 5.60 8.16 23.32
C TRP A 58 5.65 9.35 22.37
N LYS A 59 6.21 10.49 22.81
CA LYS A 59 6.25 11.73 22.02
C LYS A 59 7.30 11.66 20.91
N SER A 60 8.40 10.94 21.16
CA SER A 60 9.39 10.60 20.13
C SER A 60 8.76 9.68 19.07
N THR A 61 7.96 8.71 19.47
CA THR A 61 7.22 7.82 18.55
C THR A 61 6.23 8.61 17.68
N GLU A 62 5.41 9.48 18.26
CA GLU A 62 4.49 10.34 17.49
C GLU A 62 5.22 11.23 16.48
N ASN A 63 6.35 11.83 16.87
CA ASN A 63 7.15 12.66 15.99
C ASN A 63 7.77 11.84 14.85
N ILE A 64 8.25 10.62 15.13
CA ILE A 64 8.79 9.71 14.11
C ILE A 64 7.68 9.28 13.15
N CYS A 65 6.49 8.89 13.64
CA CYS A 65 5.37 8.54 12.78
C CYS A 65 4.91 9.72 11.91
N THR A 66 4.83 10.92 12.48
CA THR A 66 4.48 12.14 11.74
C THR A 66 5.54 12.44 10.67
N ALA A 67 6.82 12.30 10.99
CA ALA A 67 7.90 12.46 10.03
C ALA A 67 7.83 11.39 8.93
N LEU A 68 7.63 10.11 9.28
CA LEU A 68 7.51 9.02 8.31
C LEU A 68 6.35 9.25 7.33
N GLY A 69 5.17 9.61 7.82
CA GLY A 69 4.02 9.92 6.97
C GLY A 69 4.25 11.14 6.07
N ALA A 70 5.00 12.14 6.54
CA ALA A 70 5.35 13.33 5.77
C ALA A 70 6.47 13.11 4.73
N TYR A 71 7.45 12.25 5.03
CA TYR A 71 8.63 12.03 4.19
C TYR A 71 8.52 10.82 3.27
N GLU A 72 7.94 9.71 3.72
CA GLU A 72 7.84 8.49 2.92
C GLU A 72 6.50 8.38 2.21
N GLY A 73 5.44 8.99 2.73
CA GLY A 73 4.07 8.88 2.21
C GLY A 73 3.19 7.97 3.06
N LEU A 74 1.96 7.71 2.59
CA LEU A 74 0.95 6.98 3.36
C LEU A 74 0.68 5.61 2.75
N CYS A 75 0.47 4.61 3.60
CA CYS A 75 -0.07 3.32 3.20
C CYS A 75 -1.58 3.46 2.95
N ILE A 76 -2.06 3.04 1.77
CA ILE A 76 -3.47 3.15 1.41
C ILE A 76 -4.01 1.79 0.99
N LEU A 77 -5.09 1.35 1.65
CA LEU A 77 -5.75 0.09 1.36
C LEU A 77 -6.94 0.31 0.43
N TYR A 78 -7.03 -0.47 -0.64
CA TYR A 78 -8.15 -0.46 -1.56
C TYR A 78 -8.78 -1.84 -1.68
N LYS A 79 -10.07 -1.90 -2.01
CA LYS A 79 -10.69 -3.13 -2.47
C LYS A 79 -10.17 -3.47 -3.86
N LEU A 80 -9.73 -4.71 -4.04
CA LEU A 80 -9.17 -5.13 -5.33
C LEU A 80 -10.23 -5.09 -6.45
N GLU A 81 -11.48 -5.42 -6.13
CA GLU A 81 -12.58 -5.38 -7.10
C GLU A 81 -12.82 -3.98 -7.66
N ASP A 82 -12.77 -2.94 -6.82
CA ASP A 82 -12.96 -1.55 -7.24
C ASP A 82 -11.83 -1.10 -8.19
N LEU A 83 -10.59 -1.53 -7.91
CA LEU A 83 -9.46 -1.27 -8.82
C LEU A 83 -9.63 -2.00 -10.15
N ILE A 84 -9.96 -3.30 -10.14
CA ILE A 84 -10.17 -4.07 -11.37
C ILE A 84 -11.28 -3.44 -12.21
N CYS A 85 -12.40 -3.07 -11.60
CA CYS A 85 -13.50 -2.38 -12.28
C CYS A 85 -13.06 -1.05 -12.90
N SER A 86 -12.27 -0.26 -12.17
CA SER A 86 -11.77 1.03 -12.66
C SER A 86 -10.76 0.87 -13.79
N ILE A 87 -9.87 -0.14 -13.73
CA ILE A 87 -8.95 -0.48 -14.83
C ILE A 87 -9.74 -0.88 -16.07
N GLN A 88 -10.78 -1.71 -15.94
CA GLN A 88 -11.62 -2.12 -17.07
C GLN A 88 -12.30 -0.91 -17.74
N GLN A 89 -12.74 0.07 -16.95
CA GLN A 89 -13.41 1.28 -17.44
C GLN A 89 -12.43 2.38 -17.90
N SER A 90 -11.13 2.24 -17.62
CA SER A 90 -10.12 3.23 -17.98
C SER A 90 -9.89 3.32 -19.50
N SER A 91 -9.16 4.37 -19.93
CA SER A 91 -8.74 4.56 -21.31
C SER A 91 -7.43 3.83 -21.67
N ILE A 92 -6.87 3.02 -20.77
CA ILE A 92 -5.67 2.20 -21.01
C ILE A 92 -5.91 1.24 -22.20
N PHE A 93 -4.87 0.88 -22.93
CA PHE A 93 -5.01 -0.08 -24.03
C PHE A 93 -5.46 -1.45 -23.52
N GLU A 94 -6.30 -2.15 -24.28
CA GLU A 94 -6.93 -3.40 -23.84
C GLU A 94 -5.90 -4.49 -23.48
N ASP A 95 -4.78 -4.56 -24.21
CA ASP A 95 -3.71 -5.51 -23.92
C ASP A 95 -3.04 -5.23 -22.56
N GLU A 96 -2.80 -3.95 -22.25
CA GLU A 96 -2.23 -3.52 -20.97
C GLU A 96 -3.20 -3.75 -19.80
N LYS A 97 -4.51 -3.49 -20.00
CA LYS A 97 -5.55 -3.83 -19.02
C LYS A 97 -5.54 -5.32 -18.68
N ASN A 98 -5.49 -6.16 -19.70
CA ASN A 98 -5.50 -7.61 -19.52
C ASN A 98 -4.25 -8.09 -18.78
N GLU A 99 -3.08 -7.53 -19.09
CA GLU A 99 -1.84 -7.82 -18.37
C GLU A 99 -1.91 -7.39 -16.90
N LEU A 100 -2.36 -6.16 -16.62
CA LEU A 100 -2.53 -5.62 -15.28
C LEU A 100 -3.49 -6.46 -14.43
N ILE A 101 -4.68 -6.75 -14.98
CA ILE A 101 -5.69 -7.55 -14.28
C ILE A 101 -5.17 -8.97 -14.03
N ALA A 102 -4.41 -9.55 -14.97
CA ALA A 102 -3.79 -10.85 -14.75
C ALA A 102 -2.79 -10.82 -13.59
N LYS A 103 -1.93 -9.80 -13.50
CA LYS A 103 -0.98 -9.62 -12.38
C LYS A 103 -1.71 -9.40 -11.05
N LEU A 104 -2.78 -8.61 -11.04
CA LEU A 104 -3.58 -8.33 -9.85
C LEU A 104 -4.34 -9.55 -9.32
N ARG A 105 -4.70 -10.50 -10.19
CA ARG A 105 -5.36 -11.76 -9.80
C ARG A 105 -4.40 -12.79 -9.22
N CYS A 106 -3.09 -12.61 -9.40
CA CYS A 106 -2.09 -13.49 -8.79
C CYS A 106 -2.08 -13.32 -7.27
N ARG A 107 -1.81 -14.41 -6.55
CA ARG A 107 -1.56 -14.35 -5.11
C ARG A 107 -0.46 -13.36 -4.75
N ASN A 108 0.67 -13.45 -5.45
CA ASN A 108 1.78 -12.52 -5.29
C ASN A 108 1.66 -11.43 -6.35
N ILE A 109 1.25 -10.25 -5.92
CA ILE A 109 1.09 -9.09 -6.79
C ILE A 109 2.47 -8.43 -6.93
N ASP A 110 3.02 -8.45 -8.14
CA ASP A 110 4.29 -7.80 -8.47
C ASP A 110 4.01 -6.64 -9.43
N ILE A 111 3.56 -5.53 -8.86
CA ILE A 111 3.17 -4.31 -9.57
C ILE A 111 3.67 -3.11 -8.77
N ASN A 112 4.16 -2.09 -9.48
CA ASN A 112 4.34 -0.75 -8.94
C ASN A 112 3.32 0.20 -9.59
N ILE A 113 2.63 1.02 -8.79
CA ILE A 113 1.59 1.93 -9.31
C ILE A 113 2.14 2.97 -10.30
N ASN A 114 3.43 3.27 -10.22
CA ASN A 114 4.11 4.25 -11.08
C ASN A 114 4.35 3.72 -12.52
N ASP A 115 4.25 2.41 -12.74
CA ASP A 115 4.61 1.80 -14.03
C ASP A 115 3.48 1.83 -15.07
N TYR A 116 2.21 2.04 -14.66
CA TYR A 116 1.04 1.92 -15.54
C TYR A 116 -0.04 3.01 -15.36
N GLN A 117 0.31 4.19 -14.84
CA GLN A 117 -0.66 5.25 -14.53
C GLN A 117 -1.78 4.77 -13.58
N ILE A 118 -1.46 3.81 -12.70
CA ILE A 118 -2.43 3.24 -11.77
C ILE A 118 -2.77 4.27 -10.69
N ASP A 119 -1.83 5.17 -10.40
CA ASP A 119 -2.01 6.32 -9.51
C ASP A 119 -3.21 7.20 -9.94
N ASP A 120 -3.35 7.51 -11.23
CA ASP A 120 -4.48 8.28 -11.77
C ASP A 120 -5.81 7.51 -11.64
N ILE A 121 -5.77 6.18 -11.72
CA ILE A 121 -6.97 5.34 -11.53
C ILE A 121 -7.36 5.32 -10.05
N LEU A 122 -6.38 5.12 -9.17
CA LEU A 122 -6.56 5.04 -7.72
C LEU A 122 -7.07 6.35 -7.12
N SER A 123 -6.80 7.51 -7.74
CA SER A 123 -7.33 8.80 -7.27
C SER A 123 -8.86 8.89 -7.31
N ASN A 124 -9.51 8.00 -8.06
CA ASN A 124 -10.97 7.93 -8.21
C ASN A 124 -11.61 6.79 -7.41
N ILE A 125 -10.83 6.07 -6.60
CA ILE A 125 -11.29 4.93 -5.81
C ILE A 125 -11.23 5.29 -4.33
N ASP A 126 -12.26 4.93 -3.58
CA ASP A 126 -12.29 5.12 -2.13
C ASP A 126 -11.25 4.18 -1.46
N GLY A 127 -10.15 4.77 -0.99
CA GLY A 127 -9.12 4.10 -0.21
C GLY A 127 -9.27 4.36 1.29
N VAL A 128 -8.88 3.38 2.12
CA VAL A 128 -8.72 3.57 3.56
C VAL A 128 -7.26 3.90 3.83
N ILE A 129 -7.03 5.11 4.34
CA ILE A 129 -5.70 5.57 4.76
C ILE A 129 -5.44 5.04 6.17
N TYR A 130 -4.31 4.36 6.36
CA TYR A 130 -3.85 3.93 7.68
C TYR A 130 -2.66 4.80 8.12
N GLN A 131 -2.78 5.39 9.31
CA GLN A 131 -1.77 6.22 9.98
C GLN A 131 -1.41 5.61 11.33
#